data_AF-A0A5M3YP93-F1
#
_entry.id   AF-A0A5M3YP93-F1
#
_cell.length_a   1.000
_cell.length_b   1.000
_cell.length_c   1.000
_cell.angle_alpha   90.00
_cell.angle_beta   90.00
_cell.angle_gamma   90.00
#
_symmetry.space_group_name_H-M   'P 1'
#
loop_
_entity.id
_entity.type
_entity.pdbx_description
1 polymer ?
#
loop_
_entity_poly.entity_id
_entity_poly.type
_entity_poly.pdbx_seq_one_letter_code
_entity_poly.pdbx_strand_id
1 'polypeptide(L)'
;MPPTPTQPERTPHTDRGSGLMDTASDDNNAEEGDSGQSLVIQGKSGISYDLAGLDPDSEARALVGLTSEFEVISCTTTETGYDFQLLERPRVHLNHNAYTCTCSTFASRPDVACQHIFWLLDQLHGCLVPQRPPSEVPLASDGRSLGFVRIEGLLKGNLETVADQLNWQYTRSEAEGGMSRPQNVRDIMSAYRPAVLPDEFRLDLLDDAGQTRTPEQCVVQGDFEATMFRLAVHDEAVYSSLCKAMPPGARAAIYFDKMQERTRRLLADFDRYCQAGQAAGAPPMDAQEVVDELGRNVRRIRENIVARAPHGMEGAAKALVTLLEDICNRSNDALDSVKLQVSALLRDLPRI
;
A
#
# COMPACT_ATOMS: atom_id res chain seq x y z
N MET A 1 57.04 14.94 19.48
CA MET A 1 58.29 14.43 18.86
C MET A 1 58.54 13.02 19.38
N PRO A 2 59.18 12.12 18.62
CA PRO A 2 58.91 11.61 17.25
C PRO A 2 58.88 10.03 17.34
N PRO A 3 59.13 9.19 16.31
CA PRO A 3 59.32 9.44 14.89
C PRO A 3 58.52 8.53 13.91
N THR A 4 58.44 9.04 12.69
CA THR A 4 58.22 8.34 11.41
C THR A 4 59.38 7.41 11.07
N PRO A 5 59.17 6.37 10.23
CA PRO A 5 60.22 5.82 9.38
C PRO A 5 60.02 6.15 7.89
N THR A 6 61.13 6.57 7.30
CA THR A 6 61.42 6.97 5.90
C THR A 6 61.80 5.80 4.99
N GLN A 7 61.31 5.84 3.73
CA GLN A 7 61.96 5.63 2.39
C GLN A 7 62.84 4.38 2.10
N PRO A 8 63.00 3.93 0.80
CA PRO A 8 63.78 4.58 -0.30
C PRO A 8 63.09 4.60 -1.69
N GLU A 9 63.29 5.61 -2.57
CA GLU A 9 64.35 5.76 -3.64
C GLU A 9 64.35 4.61 -4.70
N ARG A 10 64.49 4.76 -6.04
CA ARG A 10 65.03 5.80 -6.93
C ARG A 10 64.78 5.44 -8.44
N THR A 11 64.29 6.39 -9.25
CA THR A 11 64.81 6.88 -10.57
C THR A 11 64.95 5.95 -11.82
N PRO A 12 65.36 6.43 -13.04
CA PRO A 12 64.56 7.16 -14.06
C PRO A 12 64.85 6.68 -15.53
N HIS A 13 64.33 7.37 -16.56
CA HIS A 13 64.98 7.72 -17.87
C HIS A 13 64.11 7.65 -19.16
N THR A 14 63.99 8.81 -19.84
CA THR A 14 64.05 9.15 -21.31
C THR A 14 63.15 8.40 -22.33
N ASP A 15 62.67 8.96 -23.46
CA ASP A 15 63.15 10.08 -24.29
C ASP A 15 62.08 10.62 -25.29
N ARG A 16 62.24 11.90 -25.65
CA ARG A 16 62.07 12.62 -26.95
C ARG A 16 60.95 12.38 -27.98
N GLY A 17 60.41 13.54 -28.44
CA GLY A 17 60.19 13.89 -29.86
C GLY A 17 58.83 14.57 -30.14
N SER A 18 58.66 15.89 -30.15
CA SER A 18 59.02 16.93 -31.17
C SER A 18 58.00 17.13 -32.31
N GLY A 19 57.47 18.36 -32.45
CA GLY A 19 56.77 18.92 -33.63
C GLY A 19 55.48 19.70 -33.27
N LEU A 20 55.52 21.00 -32.94
CA LEU A 20 55.27 22.18 -33.82
C LEU A 20 53.88 22.14 -34.49
N MET A 21 52.88 22.82 -33.90
CA MET A 21 52.41 24.19 -34.19
C MET A 21 51.84 24.37 -35.60
N ASP A 22 50.53 24.64 -35.71
CA ASP A 22 49.98 25.67 -36.60
C ASP A 22 48.58 26.14 -36.15
N THR A 23 48.45 27.45 -36.16
CA THR A 23 47.33 28.35 -35.82
C THR A 23 46.32 28.51 -36.96
N ALA A 24 45.02 28.58 -36.63
CA ALA A 24 43.93 29.30 -37.31
C ALA A 24 42.60 28.88 -36.64
N SER A 25 41.56 29.67 -36.43
CA SER A 25 41.21 31.07 -36.68
C SER A 25 39.99 31.33 -35.79
N ASP A 26 39.97 32.44 -35.06
CA ASP A 26 38.74 33.00 -34.49
C ASP A 26 37.80 33.38 -35.64
N ASP A 27 36.56 32.90 -35.59
CA ASP A 27 35.42 33.57 -36.22
C ASP A 27 34.26 33.56 -35.22
N ASN A 28 34.18 34.66 -34.49
CA ASN A 28 33.00 35.10 -33.76
C ASN A 28 31.88 35.41 -34.77
N ASN A 29 30.81 34.62 -34.73
CA ASN A 29 29.47 35.14 -35.01
C ASN A 29 28.55 34.62 -33.90
N ALA A 30 28.53 35.39 -32.80
CA ALA A 30 27.44 35.37 -31.86
C ALA A 30 26.22 35.99 -32.55
N GLU A 31 25.45 35.16 -33.24
CA GLU A 31 24.04 35.47 -33.46
C GLU A 31 23.32 35.23 -32.13
N GLU A 32 23.00 36.32 -31.44
CA GLU A 32 21.96 36.38 -30.42
C GLU A 32 20.62 36.03 -31.09
N GLY A 33 20.42 34.74 -31.34
CA GLY A 33 19.10 34.17 -31.51
C GLY A 33 18.52 33.99 -30.12
N ASP A 34 17.64 34.91 -29.71
CA ASP A 34 16.61 34.69 -28.70
C ASP A 34 15.75 33.48 -29.13
N SER A 35 16.33 32.31 -28.97
CA SER A 35 15.66 31.04 -29.13
C SER A 35 15.01 30.81 -27.78
N GLY A 36 13.78 31.30 -27.62
CA GLY A 36 12.90 30.86 -26.54
C GLY A 36 12.90 29.34 -26.57
N GLN A 37 13.69 28.73 -25.69
CA GLN A 37 13.85 27.29 -25.64
C GLN A 37 12.47 26.75 -25.30
N SER A 38 11.88 26.01 -26.24
CA SER A 38 10.71 25.20 -25.95
C SER A 38 11.14 24.24 -24.84
N LEU A 39 10.76 24.54 -23.59
CA LEU A 39 11.11 23.78 -22.39
C LEU A 39 10.18 22.59 -22.28
N VAL A 40 10.24 21.73 -23.30
CA VAL A 40 9.43 20.52 -23.39
C VAL A 40 10.19 19.38 -22.78
N ILE A 41 9.54 18.70 -21.84
CA ILE A 41 10.12 17.56 -21.15
C ILE A 41 9.22 16.33 -21.28
N GLN A 42 9.83 15.20 -21.56
CA GLN A 42 9.12 13.92 -21.55
C GLN A 42 9.20 13.31 -20.15
N GLY A 43 8.04 13.12 -19.51
CA GLY A 43 7.91 12.38 -18.26
C GLY A 43 8.17 10.88 -18.43
N LYS A 44 8.36 10.16 -17.33
CA LYS A 44 8.59 8.70 -17.35
C LYS A 44 7.43 7.90 -17.92
N SER A 45 6.20 8.43 -17.85
CA SER A 45 5.03 7.86 -18.53
C SER A 45 5.12 7.90 -20.07
N GLY A 46 6.05 8.70 -20.61
CA GLY A 46 6.18 8.99 -22.03
C GLY A 46 5.34 10.16 -22.52
N ILE A 47 4.63 10.87 -21.63
CA ILE A 47 3.90 12.11 -21.93
C ILE A 47 4.89 13.28 -22.04
N SER A 48 4.74 14.12 -23.07
CA SER A 48 5.52 15.35 -23.24
C SER A 48 4.77 16.54 -22.63
N TYR A 49 5.42 17.25 -21.72
CA TYR A 49 4.89 18.42 -21.02
C TYR A 49 5.61 19.69 -21.48
N ASP A 50 4.83 20.75 -21.73
CA ASP A 50 5.34 22.09 -21.99
C ASP A 50 5.41 22.87 -20.66
N LEU A 51 6.61 23.36 -20.32
CA LEU A 51 6.89 24.12 -19.10
C LEU A 51 6.96 25.64 -19.33
N ALA A 52 6.79 26.14 -20.56
CA ALA A 52 7.03 27.55 -20.89
C ALA A 52 6.15 28.55 -20.10
N GLY A 53 5.03 28.08 -19.54
CA GLY A 53 4.12 28.88 -18.71
C GLY A 53 4.45 28.91 -17.20
N LEU A 54 5.50 28.22 -16.76
CA LEU A 54 5.86 28.10 -15.34
C LEU A 54 6.84 29.19 -14.89
N ASP A 55 6.74 29.60 -13.63
CA ASP A 55 7.81 30.39 -13.00
C ASP A 55 9.05 29.51 -12.74
N PRO A 56 10.27 30.08 -12.63
CA PRO A 56 11.51 29.30 -12.55
C PRO A 56 11.56 28.26 -11.42
N ASP A 57 10.90 28.53 -10.28
CA ASP A 57 10.85 27.58 -9.16
C ASP A 57 9.84 26.44 -9.45
N SER A 58 8.67 26.75 -10.03
CA SER A 58 7.72 25.74 -10.51
C SER A 58 8.33 24.85 -11.59
N GLU A 59 9.06 25.44 -12.55
CA GLU A 59 9.76 24.73 -13.62
C GLU A 59 10.81 23.77 -13.06
N ALA A 60 11.67 24.23 -12.14
CA ALA A 60 12.67 23.38 -11.51
C ALA A 60 12.06 22.19 -10.76
N ARG A 61 10.93 22.40 -10.05
CA ARG A 61 10.20 21.32 -9.35
C ARG A 61 9.57 20.33 -10.33
N ALA A 62 8.99 20.81 -11.42
CA ALA A 62 8.43 19.98 -12.48
C ALA A 62 9.51 19.14 -13.16
N LEU A 63 10.64 19.75 -13.53
CA LEU A 63 11.80 19.09 -14.11
C LEU A 63 12.28 17.94 -13.21
N VAL A 64 12.46 18.20 -11.91
CA VAL A 64 12.86 17.16 -10.95
C VAL A 64 11.78 16.07 -10.84
N GLY A 65 10.51 16.44 -10.70
CA GLY A 65 9.42 15.46 -10.56
C GLY A 65 9.29 14.52 -11.77
N LEU A 66 9.32 15.07 -12.98
CA LEU A 66 9.11 14.33 -14.22
C LEU A 66 10.30 13.45 -14.62
N THR A 67 11.50 13.75 -14.12
CA THR A 67 12.73 12.97 -14.41
C THR A 67 13.16 12.03 -13.28
N SER A 68 12.70 12.26 -12.05
CA SER A 68 13.05 11.44 -10.89
C SER A 68 12.25 10.15 -10.81
N GLU A 69 12.57 9.31 -9.83
CA GLU A 69 11.78 8.13 -9.45
C GLU A 69 11.37 8.24 -8.00
N PHE A 70 10.10 7.98 -7.74
CA PHE A 70 9.59 7.80 -6.39
C PHE A 70 8.85 6.46 -6.33
N GLU A 71 8.61 5.97 -5.13
CA GLU A 71 7.88 4.73 -4.90
C GLU A 71 6.67 5.02 -4.02
N VAL A 72 5.48 4.68 -4.51
CA VAL A 72 4.25 4.68 -3.70
C VAL A 72 4.18 3.36 -2.96
N ILE A 73 4.26 3.43 -1.63
CA ILE A 73 4.18 2.25 -0.77
C ILE A 73 2.74 1.88 -0.43
N SER A 74 1.83 2.85 -0.43
CA SER A 74 0.40 2.60 -0.28
C SER A 74 -0.45 3.72 -0.86
N CYS A 75 -1.66 3.37 -1.29
CA CYS A 75 -2.67 4.32 -1.70
C CYS A 75 -4.05 3.96 -1.12
N THR A 76 -4.88 4.97 -0.87
CA THR A 76 -6.22 4.79 -0.30
C THR A 76 -7.18 5.90 -0.72
N THR A 77 -8.47 5.57 -0.79
CA THR A 77 -9.55 6.56 -0.96
C THR A 77 -9.85 7.19 0.41
N THR A 78 -10.06 8.50 0.46
CA THR A 78 -10.46 9.23 1.67
C THR A 78 -11.79 9.94 1.43
N GLU A 79 -12.41 10.49 2.47
CA GLU A 79 -13.66 11.27 2.31
C GLU A 79 -13.49 12.47 1.38
N THR A 80 -12.28 13.05 1.31
CA THR A 80 -11.99 14.27 0.57
C THR A 80 -11.28 14.05 -0.77
N GLY A 81 -10.81 12.83 -1.06
CA GLY A 81 -10.01 12.55 -2.25
C GLY A 81 -9.19 11.27 -2.13
N TYR A 82 -7.92 11.31 -2.53
CA TYR A 82 -7.04 10.14 -2.57
C TYR A 82 -5.71 10.44 -1.91
N ASP A 83 -5.25 9.52 -1.06
CA ASP A 83 -3.95 9.59 -0.40
C ASP A 83 -2.97 8.60 -1.01
N PHE A 84 -1.75 9.09 -1.25
CA PHE A 84 -0.62 8.31 -1.74
C PHE A 84 0.56 8.51 -0.80
N GLN A 85 0.97 7.45 -0.13
CA GLN A 85 2.12 7.46 0.76
C GLN A 85 3.37 7.05 -0.02
N LEU A 86 4.36 7.95 -0.07
CA LEU A 86 5.65 7.66 -0.68
C LEU A 86 6.61 6.99 0.30
N LEU A 87 7.54 6.19 -0.24
CA LEU A 87 8.60 5.53 0.52
C LEU A 87 9.43 6.51 1.35
N GLU A 88 9.68 7.69 0.80
CA GLU A 88 10.48 8.75 1.45
C GLU A 88 9.76 9.43 2.63
N ARG A 89 8.51 9.02 2.92
CA ARG A 89 7.58 9.55 3.93
C ARG A 89 6.64 10.71 3.53
N PRO A 90 6.85 11.49 2.45
CA PRO A 90 5.82 12.40 1.99
C PRO A 90 4.51 11.67 1.68
N ARG A 91 3.40 12.27 2.11
CA ARG A 91 2.06 11.88 1.71
C ARG A 91 1.54 12.92 0.73
N VAL A 92 1.12 12.48 -0.44
CA VAL A 92 0.46 13.30 -1.44
C VAL A 92 -1.04 13.06 -1.33
N HIS A 93 -1.80 14.14 -1.17
CA HIS A 93 -3.26 14.11 -1.14
C HIS A 93 -3.81 14.83 -2.37
N LEU A 94 -4.55 14.09 -3.18
CA LEU A 94 -5.22 14.59 -4.39
C LEU A 94 -6.70 14.78 -4.08
N ASN A 95 -7.14 16.03 -4.01
CA ASN A 95 -8.55 16.37 -3.82
C ASN A 95 -9.09 17.27 -4.93
N HIS A 96 -10.41 17.45 -4.95
CA HIS A 96 -11.05 18.23 -5.99
C HIS A 96 -10.63 19.72 -5.98
N ASN A 97 -10.20 20.28 -4.86
CA ASN A 97 -9.89 21.70 -4.74
C ASN A 97 -8.40 22.02 -4.98
N ALA A 98 -7.49 21.20 -4.47
CA ALA A 98 -6.05 21.41 -4.46
C ALA A 98 -5.29 20.08 -4.29
N TYR A 99 -4.06 20.04 -4.76
CA TYR A 99 -3.14 18.94 -4.48
C TYR A 99 -2.18 19.37 -3.39
N THR A 100 -1.97 18.51 -2.40
CA THR A 100 -1.13 18.86 -1.25
C THR A 100 -0.12 17.76 -0.98
N CYS A 101 1.01 18.13 -0.39
CA CYS A 101 2.06 17.20 -0.02
C CYS A 101 2.64 17.56 1.35
N THR A 102 3.01 16.56 2.14
CA THR A 102 3.65 16.79 3.45
C THR A 102 5.16 17.02 3.39
N CYS A 103 5.76 17.09 2.18
CA CYS A 103 7.21 17.33 2.05
C CYS A 103 7.58 18.79 2.38
N SER A 104 8.84 19.00 2.75
CA SER A 104 9.38 20.33 3.06
C SER A 104 9.30 21.31 1.89
N THR A 105 9.49 20.84 0.64
CA THR A 105 9.39 21.65 -0.57
C THR A 105 7.99 22.23 -0.77
N PHE A 106 6.95 21.47 -0.44
CA PHE A 106 5.57 21.96 -0.51
C PHE A 106 5.27 22.89 0.66
N ALA A 107 5.75 22.54 1.86
CA ALA A 107 5.55 23.36 3.06
C ALA A 107 6.14 24.77 2.94
N SER A 108 7.25 24.95 2.19
CA SER A 108 7.85 26.26 1.95
C SER A 108 7.07 27.14 0.97
N ARG A 109 6.34 26.54 0.02
CA ARG A 109 5.53 27.25 -0.99
C ARG A 109 4.29 26.41 -1.37
N PRO A 110 3.22 26.46 -0.57
CA PRO A 110 2.03 25.60 -0.76
C PRO A 110 1.17 25.93 -1.99
N ASP A 111 1.40 27.08 -2.63
CA ASP A 111 0.78 27.48 -3.89
C ASP A 111 1.36 26.78 -5.12
N VAL A 112 2.49 26.07 -4.97
CA VAL A 112 3.19 25.39 -6.07
C VAL A 112 3.38 23.91 -5.75
N ALA A 113 3.05 23.06 -6.73
CA ALA A 113 3.28 21.63 -6.64
C ALA A 113 4.75 21.32 -6.40
N CYS A 114 5.01 20.36 -5.51
CA CYS A 114 6.35 19.81 -5.35
C CYS A 114 6.62 18.71 -6.39
N GLN A 115 7.87 18.27 -6.47
CA GLN A 115 8.31 17.20 -7.36
C GLN A 115 7.49 15.90 -7.20
N HIS A 116 7.00 15.59 -5.99
CA HIS A 116 6.18 14.42 -5.72
C HIS A 116 4.81 14.48 -6.42
N ILE A 117 4.20 15.67 -6.46
CA ILE A 117 2.90 15.87 -7.10
C ILE A 117 3.07 15.73 -8.62
N PHE A 118 4.07 16.42 -9.21
CA PHE A 118 4.35 16.30 -10.65
C PHE A 118 4.63 14.86 -11.07
N TRP A 119 5.49 14.16 -10.33
CA TRP A 119 5.78 12.76 -10.60
C TRP A 119 4.54 11.88 -10.50
N LEU A 120 3.75 12.02 -9.42
CA LEU A 120 2.58 11.18 -9.19
C LEU A 120 1.54 11.36 -10.30
N LEU A 121 1.28 12.60 -10.70
CA LEU A 121 0.34 12.91 -11.78
C LEU A 121 0.80 12.33 -13.11
N ASP A 122 2.10 12.36 -13.41
CA ASP A 122 2.65 11.71 -14.60
C ASP A 122 2.39 10.20 -14.62
N GLN A 123 2.65 9.51 -13.51
CA GLN A 123 2.39 8.06 -13.40
C GLN A 123 0.91 7.74 -13.55
N LEU A 124 0.05 8.52 -12.89
CA LEU A 124 -1.39 8.34 -12.94
C LEU A 124 -1.96 8.60 -14.34
N HIS A 125 -1.51 9.65 -15.03
CA HIS A 125 -1.91 9.91 -16.41
C HIS A 125 -1.39 8.83 -17.36
N GLY A 126 -0.16 8.36 -17.18
CA GLY A 126 0.40 7.25 -17.96
C GLY A 126 -0.39 5.95 -17.84
N CYS A 127 -0.98 5.69 -16.67
CA CYS A 127 -1.79 4.52 -16.39
C CYS A 127 -3.26 4.68 -16.86
N LEU A 128 -3.87 5.84 -16.60
CA LEU A 128 -5.31 6.07 -16.79
C LEU A 128 -5.69 6.66 -18.14
N VAL A 129 -4.75 7.26 -18.88
CA VAL A 129 -5.03 7.87 -20.19
C VAL A 129 -4.63 6.88 -21.29
N PRO A 130 -5.60 6.24 -21.96
CA PRO A 130 -5.33 5.14 -22.88
C PRO A 130 -4.66 5.56 -24.19
N GLN A 131 -4.76 6.84 -24.57
CA GLN A 131 -4.12 7.38 -25.77
C GLN A 131 -3.23 8.56 -25.40
N ARG A 132 -1.96 8.49 -25.79
CA ARG A 132 -1.05 9.62 -25.61
C ARG A 132 -1.59 10.83 -26.37
N PRO A 133 -1.58 12.02 -25.75
CA PRO A 133 -1.92 13.23 -26.47
C PRO A 133 -0.94 13.42 -27.64
N PRO A 134 -1.45 13.80 -28.83
CA PRO A 134 -0.61 14.00 -30.00
C PRO A 134 0.25 15.27 -29.93
N SER A 135 -0.05 16.15 -28.97
CA SER A 135 0.65 17.42 -28.73
C SER A 135 1.19 17.49 -27.30
N GLU A 136 2.13 18.41 -27.10
CA GLU A 136 2.67 18.77 -25.79
C GLU A 136 1.55 19.26 -24.86
N VAL A 137 1.61 18.84 -23.60
CA VAL A 137 0.59 19.14 -22.60
C VAL A 137 1.07 20.31 -21.73
N PRO A 138 0.38 21.46 -21.74
CA PRO A 138 0.76 22.59 -20.89
C PRO A 138 0.60 22.24 -19.42
N LEU A 139 1.66 22.48 -18.65
CA LEU A 139 1.71 22.22 -17.22
C LEU A 139 1.45 23.49 -16.42
N ALA A 140 0.62 23.40 -15.38
CA ALA A 140 0.36 24.48 -14.44
C ALA A 140 1.21 24.34 -13.17
N SER A 141 1.41 25.44 -12.45
CA SER A 141 2.25 25.50 -11.24
C SER A 141 1.70 24.65 -10.08
N ASP A 142 0.42 24.32 -10.08
CA ASP A 142 -0.23 23.44 -9.10
C ASP A 142 -0.14 21.95 -9.47
N GLY A 143 0.62 21.61 -10.53
CA GLY A 143 0.77 20.25 -11.03
C GLY A 143 -0.27 19.86 -12.08
N ARG A 144 -1.32 20.64 -12.29
CA ARG A 144 -2.39 20.27 -13.21
C ARG A 144 -1.94 20.39 -14.66
N SER A 145 -2.38 19.44 -15.46
CA SER A 145 -2.20 19.42 -16.90
C SER A 145 -3.45 19.99 -17.57
N LEU A 146 -3.34 21.12 -18.25
CA LEU A 146 -4.50 21.85 -18.81
C LEU A 146 -5.20 21.08 -19.97
N GLY A 147 -4.56 20.05 -20.51
CA GLY A 147 -5.11 19.17 -21.56
C GLY A 147 -5.76 17.88 -21.06
N PHE A 148 -5.71 17.57 -19.77
CA PHE A 148 -6.26 16.33 -19.22
C PHE A 148 -7.52 16.55 -18.38
N VAL A 149 -8.37 15.52 -18.36
CA VAL A 149 -9.42 15.40 -17.34
C VAL A 149 -8.75 15.34 -15.98
N ARG A 150 -9.38 15.96 -14.98
CA ARG A 150 -8.86 15.99 -13.60
C ARG A 150 -8.66 14.58 -13.08
N ILE A 151 -7.50 14.34 -12.45
CA ILE A 151 -7.08 13.00 -12.10
C ILE A 151 -8.00 12.35 -11.06
N GLU A 152 -8.56 13.14 -10.13
CA GLU A 152 -9.56 12.63 -9.16
C GLU A 152 -10.78 12.02 -9.86
N GLY A 153 -11.19 12.62 -10.99
CA GLY A 153 -12.29 12.11 -11.79
C GLY A 153 -11.98 10.78 -12.45
N LEU A 154 -10.72 10.58 -12.87
CA LEU A 154 -10.24 9.34 -13.48
C LEU A 154 -10.00 8.23 -12.44
N LEU A 155 -9.58 8.61 -11.23
CA LEU A 155 -9.36 7.69 -10.10
C LEU A 155 -10.66 7.14 -9.52
N LYS A 156 -11.80 7.81 -9.73
CA LYS A 156 -13.09 7.41 -9.17
C LYS A 156 -13.50 6.01 -9.62
N GLY A 157 -13.46 5.06 -8.68
CA GLY A 157 -13.76 3.64 -8.93
C GLY A 157 -12.62 2.85 -9.58
N ASN A 158 -11.47 3.47 -9.85
CA ASN A 158 -10.34 2.84 -10.56
C ASN A 158 -9.04 2.79 -9.72
N LEU A 159 -9.00 3.37 -8.51
CA LEU A 159 -7.77 3.41 -7.70
C LEU A 159 -7.18 2.01 -7.45
N GLU A 160 -8.03 1.02 -7.16
CA GLU A 160 -7.61 -0.38 -6.95
C GLU A 160 -6.94 -0.95 -8.20
N THR A 161 -7.53 -0.75 -9.38
CA THR A 161 -6.95 -1.18 -10.67
C THR A 161 -5.63 -0.47 -10.99
N VAL A 162 -5.54 0.83 -10.70
CA VAL A 162 -4.31 1.62 -10.89
C VAL A 162 -3.21 1.11 -9.97
N ALA A 163 -3.56 0.82 -8.71
CA ALA A 163 -2.62 0.28 -7.75
C ALA A 163 -2.07 -1.08 -8.21
N ASP A 164 -2.92 -1.97 -8.74
CA ASP A 164 -2.49 -3.25 -9.29
C ASP A 164 -1.55 -3.07 -10.50
N GLN A 165 -1.89 -2.16 -11.44
CA GLN A 165 -1.07 -1.92 -12.63
C GLN A 165 0.30 -1.31 -12.32
N LEU A 166 0.35 -0.39 -11.35
CA LEU A 166 1.56 0.28 -10.92
C LEU A 166 2.29 -0.44 -9.77
N ASN A 167 1.78 -1.61 -9.37
CA ASN A 167 2.30 -2.41 -8.26
C ASN A 167 2.40 -1.64 -6.93
N TRP A 168 1.40 -0.82 -6.64
CA TRP A 168 1.23 -0.09 -5.38
C TRP A 168 0.30 -0.84 -4.43
N GLN A 169 0.50 -0.70 -3.11
CA GLN A 169 -0.39 -1.36 -2.15
C GLN A 169 -1.69 -0.58 -1.97
N TYR A 170 -2.78 -1.08 -2.53
CA TYR A 170 -4.10 -0.53 -2.26
C TYR A 170 -4.58 -0.91 -0.85
N THR A 171 -4.99 0.10 -0.08
CA THR A 171 -5.68 -0.11 1.19
C THR A 171 -7.08 0.50 1.10
N ARG A 172 -8.09 -0.36 1.22
CA ARG A 172 -9.49 0.09 1.30
C ARG A 172 -9.72 0.90 2.57
N SER A 173 -10.40 2.02 2.45
CA SER A 173 -10.67 2.92 3.56
C SER A 173 -11.80 2.44 4.46
N GLU A 174 -11.85 2.93 5.69
CA GLU A 174 -12.93 2.59 6.64
C GLU A 174 -14.31 2.92 6.06
N ALA A 175 -14.44 4.06 5.36
CA ALA A 175 -15.67 4.50 4.72
C ALA A 175 -16.17 3.54 3.63
N GLU A 176 -15.27 2.78 3.01
CA GLU A 176 -15.57 1.76 2.00
C GLU A 176 -15.70 0.35 2.61
N GLY A 177 -15.73 0.23 3.95
CA GLY A 177 -15.79 -1.06 4.65
C GLY A 177 -14.43 -1.72 4.85
N GLY A 178 -13.34 -0.97 4.68
CA GLY A 178 -11.99 -1.37 5.04
C GLY A 178 -11.74 -1.32 6.56
N MET A 179 -10.57 -1.80 6.96
CA MET A 179 -10.17 -1.83 8.38
C MET A 179 -9.59 -0.49 8.83
N SER A 180 -9.91 -0.11 10.07
CA SER A 180 -9.24 1.00 10.74
C SER A 180 -7.76 0.74 10.98
N ARG A 181 -6.99 1.80 11.27
CA ARG A 181 -5.56 1.64 11.59
C ARG A 181 -5.33 0.68 12.77
N PRO A 182 -6.01 0.79 13.93
CA PRO A 182 -5.87 -0.19 15.01
C PRO A 182 -6.25 -1.62 14.58
N GLN A 183 -7.32 -1.78 13.80
CA GLN A 183 -7.72 -3.09 13.27
C GLN A 183 -6.64 -3.68 12.34
N ASN A 184 -6.07 -2.87 11.44
CA ASN A 184 -4.97 -3.28 10.57
C ASN A 184 -3.73 -3.70 11.37
N VAL A 185 -3.36 -2.96 12.41
CA VAL A 185 -2.23 -3.33 13.28
C VAL A 185 -2.50 -4.66 13.99
N ARG A 186 -3.70 -4.87 14.53
CA ARG A 186 -4.06 -6.18 15.13
C ARG A 186 -4.05 -7.30 14.10
N ASP A 187 -4.53 -7.04 12.88
CA ASP A 187 -4.52 -8.00 11.79
C ASP A 187 -3.08 -8.42 11.45
N ILE A 188 -2.16 -7.46 11.29
CA ILE A 188 -0.72 -7.71 11.11
C ILE A 188 -0.15 -8.51 12.29
N MET A 189 -0.34 -8.05 13.52
CA MET A 189 0.28 -8.67 14.69
C MET A 189 -0.27 -10.07 14.98
N SER A 190 -1.58 -10.26 14.78
CA SER A 190 -2.21 -11.57 14.93
C SER A 190 -1.67 -12.57 13.92
N ALA A 191 -1.19 -12.16 12.75
CA ALA A 191 -0.64 -13.06 11.73
C ALA A 191 0.51 -13.94 12.27
N TYR A 192 1.26 -13.44 13.26
CA TYR A 192 2.33 -14.18 13.93
C TYR A 192 1.84 -15.20 14.98
N ARG A 193 0.53 -15.22 15.27
CA ARG A 193 -0.12 -16.15 16.21
C ARG A 193 -0.96 -17.17 15.42
N PRO A 194 -0.63 -18.48 15.45
CA PRO A 194 -1.26 -19.46 14.55
C PRO A 194 -2.78 -19.64 14.68
N ALA A 195 -3.36 -19.46 15.87
CA ALA A 195 -4.76 -19.77 16.13
C ALA A 195 -5.62 -18.56 16.54
N VAL A 196 -4.99 -17.40 16.71
CA VAL A 196 -5.65 -16.18 17.19
C VAL A 196 -6.11 -15.38 15.97
N LEU A 197 -7.40 -15.09 15.90
CA LEU A 197 -7.94 -14.20 14.89
C LEU A 197 -7.68 -12.73 15.26
N PRO A 198 -7.66 -11.81 14.29
CA PRO A 198 -7.47 -10.38 14.53
C PRO A 198 -8.46 -9.78 15.53
N ASP A 199 -9.72 -10.24 15.52
CA ASP A 199 -10.77 -9.76 16.41
C ASP A 199 -10.53 -10.18 17.87
N GLU A 200 -9.81 -11.27 18.09
CA GLU A 200 -9.50 -11.86 19.41
C GLU A 200 -8.11 -11.47 19.93
N PHE A 201 -7.27 -10.87 19.08
CA PHE A 201 -5.92 -10.50 19.45
C PHE A 201 -5.95 -9.30 20.42
N ARG A 202 -5.38 -9.52 21.63
CA ARG A 202 -5.07 -8.48 22.62
C ARG A 202 -6.18 -7.41 22.76
N LEU A 203 -7.38 -7.85 23.12
CA LEU A 203 -8.56 -7.00 23.29
C LEU A 203 -8.32 -5.83 24.27
N ASP A 204 -7.42 -6.03 25.23
CA ASP A 204 -6.97 -5.02 26.19
C ASP A 204 -6.34 -3.77 25.54
N LEU A 205 -5.90 -3.85 24.28
CA LEU A 205 -5.26 -2.74 23.58
C LEU A 205 -6.25 -1.77 22.90
N LEU A 206 -7.54 -2.12 22.84
CA LEU A 206 -8.55 -1.33 22.13
C LEU A 206 -8.92 -0.03 22.86
N ASP A 207 -8.98 -0.07 24.19
CA ASP A 207 -9.40 1.08 25.02
C ASP A 207 -8.47 2.28 24.87
N ASP A 208 -7.23 2.03 24.43
CA ASP A 208 -6.16 3.00 24.31
C ASP A 208 -5.97 3.55 22.89
N ALA A 209 -6.63 2.99 21.88
CA ALA A 209 -6.30 3.25 20.48
C ALA A 209 -6.58 4.69 20.02
N GLY A 210 -7.55 5.38 20.64
CA GLY A 210 -7.94 6.76 20.28
C GLY A 210 -7.09 7.87 20.92
N GLN A 211 -6.17 7.55 21.83
CA GLN A 211 -5.36 8.55 22.54
C GLN A 211 -4.11 8.91 21.73
N THR A 212 -3.89 10.19 21.44
CA THR A 212 -2.64 10.68 20.85
C THR A 212 -1.47 10.43 21.80
N ARG A 213 -0.38 9.83 21.31
CA ARG A 213 0.82 9.51 22.10
C ARG A 213 2.10 9.91 21.37
N THR A 214 3.11 10.32 22.13
CA THR A 214 4.49 10.37 21.63
C THR A 214 5.09 8.96 21.60
N PRO A 215 6.17 8.71 20.84
CA PRO A 215 6.83 7.41 20.80
C PRO A 215 7.23 6.87 22.18
N GLU A 216 7.69 7.75 23.08
CA GLU A 216 8.07 7.37 24.45
C GLU A 216 6.87 6.93 25.28
N GLN A 217 5.70 7.57 25.07
CA GLN A 217 4.45 7.21 25.73
C GLN A 217 3.83 5.91 25.20
N CYS A 218 4.26 5.45 24.02
CA CYS A 218 3.84 4.17 23.47
C CYS A 218 4.53 2.98 24.16
N VAL A 219 5.63 3.19 24.88
CA VAL A 219 6.39 2.11 25.53
C VAL A 219 5.63 1.54 26.72
N VAL A 220 5.41 0.23 26.70
CA VAL A 220 4.82 -0.55 27.80
C VAL A 220 5.90 -1.46 28.37
N GLN A 221 6.33 -1.15 29.59
CA GLN A 221 7.40 -1.90 30.24
C GLN A 221 7.03 -3.38 30.39
N GLY A 222 7.87 -4.28 29.86
CA GLY A 222 7.66 -5.73 29.92
C GLY A 222 6.69 -6.29 28.88
N ASP A 223 6.09 -5.45 28.02
CA ASP A 223 5.12 -5.88 27.01
C ASP A 223 5.47 -5.32 25.63
N PHE A 224 6.23 -6.12 24.88
CA PHE A 224 6.67 -5.76 23.53
C PHE A 224 5.49 -5.69 22.54
N GLU A 225 4.48 -6.57 22.69
CA GLU A 225 3.32 -6.56 21.80
C GLU A 225 2.49 -5.29 21.98
N ALA A 226 2.23 -4.89 23.23
CA ALA A 226 1.53 -3.64 23.52
C ALA A 226 2.34 -2.42 23.04
N THR A 227 3.66 -2.44 23.25
CA THR A 227 4.56 -1.38 22.78
C THR A 227 4.51 -1.25 21.26
N MET A 228 4.68 -2.35 20.54
CA MET A 228 4.66 -2.36 19.07
C MET A 228 3.29 -1.97 18.52
N PHE A 229 2.21 -2.43 19.15
CA PHE A 229 0.86 -2.04 18.80
C PHE A 229 0.67 -0.52 18.92
N ARG A 230 0.99 0.07 20.07
CA ARG A 230 0.84 1.51 20.30
C ARG A 230 1.72 2.32 19.35
N LEU A 231 2.96 1.91 19.12
CA LEU A 231 3.84 2.56 18.16
C LEU A 231 3.25 2.50 16.74
N ALA A 232 2.79 1.35 16.28
CA ALA A 232 2.21 1.23 14.94
C ALA A 232 0.89 2.00 14.77
N VAL A 233 0.08 2.13 15.83
CA VAL A 233 -1.14 2.93 15.78
C VAL A 233 -0.82 4.43 15.70
N HIS A 234 0.24 4.91 16.34
CA HIS A 234 0.51 6.35 16.46
C HIS A 234 1.66 6.89 15.60
N ASP A 235 2.53 6.01 15.09
CA ASP A 235 3.69 6.37 14.26
C ASP A 235 3.55 5.80 12.83
N GLU A 236 3.68 6.69 11.84
CA GLU A 236 3.56 6.34 10.43
C GLU A 236 4.71 5.49 9.89
N ALA A 237 5.94 5.73 10.36
CA ALA A 237 7.09 4.98 9.89
C ALA A 237 7.04 3.53 10.41
N VAL A 238 6.60 3.32 11.66
CA VAL A 238 6.41 1.98 12.23
C VAL A 238 5.30 1.24 11.51
N TYR A 239 4.13 1.87 11.32
CA TYR A 239 3.01 1.26 10.59
C TYR A 239 3.40 0.87 9.17
N SER A 240 4.02 1.79 8.43
CA SER A 240 4.51 1.55 7.07
C SER A 240 5.48 0.35 7.02
N SER A 241 6.39 0.27 7.98
CA SER A 241 7.35 -0.84 8.07
C SER A 241 6.66 -2.18 8.33
N LEU A 242 5.62 -2.20 9.18
CA LEU A 242 4.81 -3.39 9.42
C LEU A 242 3.96 -3.79 8.20
N CYS A 243 3.36 -2.84 7.48
CA CYS A 243 2.63 -3.12 6.25
C CYS A 243 3.52 -3.73 5.16
N LYS A 244 4.79 -3.31 5.08
CA LYS A 244 5.78 -3.93 4.20
C LYS A 244 6.13 -5.36 4.62
N ALA A 245 6.34 -5.57 5.92
CA ALA A 245 6.66 -6.89 6.46
C ALA A 245 5.49 -7.88 6.35
N MET A 246 4.26 -7.37 6.39
CA MET A 246 3.03 -8.17 6.35
C MET A 246 1.99 -7.54 5.41
N PRO A 247 2.14 -7.76 4.09
CA PRO A 247 1.30 -7.12 3.07
C PRO A 247 -0.18 -7.53 3.17
N PRO A 248 -1.12 -6.71 2.67
CA PRO A 248 -2.56 -7.02 2.68
C PRO A 248 -2.93 -8.40 2.13
N GLY A 249 -2.30 -8.82 1.01
CA GLY A 249 -2.54 -10.14 0.42
C GLY A 249 -2.15 -11.31 1.33
N ALA A 250 -0.98 -11.22 1.98
CA ALA A 250 -0.53 -12.23 2.94
C ALA A 250 -1.45 -12.29 4.16
N ARG A 251 -1.89 -11.13 4.67
CA ARG A 251 -2.84 -11.05 5.80
C ARG A 251 -4.18 -11.70 5.47
N ALA A 252 -4.68 -11.47 4.25
CA ALA A 252 -5.93 -12.08 3.79
C ALA A 252 -5.81 -13.60 3.75
N ALA A 253 -4.75 -14.14 3.13
CA ALA A 253 -4.51 -15.58 3.07
C ALA A 253 -4.41 -16.20 4.47
N ILE A 254 -3.59 -15.63 5.34
CA ILE A 254 -3.41 -16.11 6.72
C ILE A 254 -4.73 -16.09 7.50
N TYR A 255 -5.55 -15.04 7.34
CA TYR A 255 -6.85 -14.97 8.00
C TYR A 255 -7.77 -16.12 7.57
N PHE A 256 -7.91 -16.36 6.26
CA PHE A 256 -8.80 -17.40 5.77
C PHE A 256 -8.29 -18.82 6.06
N ASP A 257 -6.97 -19.03 6.07
CA ASP A 257 -6.37 -20.29 6.52
C ASP A 257 -6.69 -20.56 8.01
N LYS A 258 -6.60 -19.53 8.87
CA LYS A 258 -7.01 -19.63 10.28
C LYS A 258 -8.50 -19.94 10.45
N MET A 259 -9.35 -19.30 9.67
CA MET A 259 -10.79 -19.54 9.69
C MET A 259 -11.13 -20.96 9.26
N GLN A 260 -10.50 -21.43 8.18
CA GLN A 260 -10.66 -22.80 7.70
C GLN A 260 -10.23 -23.80 8.78
N GLU A 261 -9.03 -23.64 9.34
CA GLU A 261 -8.51 -24.52 10.40
C GLU A 261 -9.42 -24.52 11.64
N ARG A 262 -9.94 -23.36 12.04
CA ARG A 262 -10.91 -23.25 13.14
C ARG A 262 -12.19 -24.06 12.88
N THR A 263 -12.77 -23.93 11.68
CA THR A 263 -13.96 -24.71 11.32
C THR A 263 -13.68 -26.22 11.26
N ARG A 264 -12.50 -26.62 10.76
CA ARG A 264 -12.11 -28.04 10.73
C ARG A 264 -11.94 -28.63 12.12
N ARG A 265 -11.30 -27.90 13.05
CA ARG A 265 -11.17 -28.33 14.45
C ARG A 265 -12.54 -28.50 15.10
N LEU A 266 -13.43 -27.52 14.94
CA LEU A 266 -14.77 -27.59 15.50
C LEU A 266 -15.54 -28.82 15.02
N LEU A 267 -15.50 -29.10 13.71
CA LEU A 267 -16.14 -30.29 13.13
C LEU A 267 -15.49 -31.59 13.60
N ALA A 268 -14.15 -31.64 13.70
CA ALA A 268 -13.44 -32.80 14.21
C ALA A 268 -13.75 -33.08 15.69
N ASP A 269 -13.90 -32.03 16.51
CA ASP A 269 -14.31 -32.16 17.91
C ASP A 269 -15.74 -32.69 18.02
N PHE A 270 -16.63 -32.20 17.15
CA PHE A 270 -18.00 -32.69 17.06
C PHE A 270 -18.08 -34.16 16.60
N ASP A 271 -17.28 -34.56 15.61
CA ASP A 271 -17.22 -35.95 15.17
C ASP A 271 -16.72 -36.87 16.28
N ARG A 272 -15.69 -36.44 17.03
CA ARG A 272 -15.18 -37.18 18.19
C ARG A 272 -16.25 -37.33 19.27
N TYR A 273 -17.04 -36.28 19.54
CA TYR A 273 -18.17 -36.34 20.46
C TYR A 273 -19.25 -37.33 19.99
N CYS A 274 -19.61 -37.29 18.70
CA CYS A 274 -20.60 -38.21 18.13
C CYS A 274 -20.13 -39.68 18.19
N GLN A 275 -18.84 -39.94 17.98
CA GLN A 275 -18.27 -41.30 17.99
C GLN A 275 -18.07 -41.86 19.40
N ALA A 276 -17.64 -41.03 20.36
CA ALA A 276 -17.38 -41.46 21.73
C ALA A 276 -18.67 -41.62 22.57
N GLY A 277 -19.79 -41.05 22.12
CA GLY A 277 -20.97 -40.82 22.96
C GLY A 277 -20.64 -39.91 24.14
N GLN A 278 -21.57 -39.75 25.09
CA GLN A 278 -21.27 -39.13 26.39
C GLN A 278 -20.39 -40.08 27.23
N ALA A 279 -19.14 -40.28 26.81
CA ALA A 279 -18.14 -40.92 27.66
C ALA A 279 -17.86 -40.01 28.87
N ALA A 280 -17.81 -40.60 30.06
CA ALA A 280 -17.59 -39.88 31.31
C ALA A 280 -16.28 -39.07 31.25
N GLY A 281 -16.40 -37.75 31.13
CA GLY A 281 -15.26 -36.81 31.14
C GLY A 281 -15.06 -35.98 29.88
N ALA A 282 -15.76 -36.26 28.77
CA ALA A 282 -15.80 -35.33 27.63
C ALA A 282 -16.72 -34.14 27.96
N PRO A 283 -16.32 -32.89 27.70
CA PRO A 283 -17.21 -31.75 27.80
C PRO A 283 -18.48 -32.04 26.98
N PRO A 284 -19.69 -31.82 27.52
CA PRO A 284 -20.90 -31.94 26.72
C PRO A 284 -20.79 -30.95 25.56
N MET A 285 -20.79 -31.47 24.33
CA MET A 285 -20.83 -30.64 23.13
C MET A 285 -22.26 -30.67 22.60
N ASP A 286 -22.93 -29.53 22.62
CA ASP A 286 -24.26 -29.38 22.05
C ASP A 286 -24.15 -29.20 20.53
N ALA A 287 -24.91 -30.01 19.78
CA ALA A 287 -24.98 -29.88 18.32
C ALA A 287 -25.46 -28.48 17.91
N GLN A 288 -26.34 -27.86 18.70
CA GLN A 288 -26.78 -26.49 18.43
C GLN A 288 -25.66 -25.46 18.63
N GLU A 289 -24.83 -25.61 19.65
CA GLU A 289 -23.67 -24.74 19.86
C GLU A 289 -22.66 -24.83 18.70
N VAL A 290 -22.45 -26.04 18.17
CA VAL A 290 -21.60 -26.26 16.99
C VAL A 290 -22.18 -25.56 15.76
N VAL A 291 -23.49 -25.71 15.52
CA VAL A 291 -24.20 -25.03 14.42
C VAL A 291 -24.09 -23.52 14.55
N ASP A 292 -24.29 -22.98 15.75
CA ASP A 292 -24.22 -21.54 16.01
C ASP A 292 -22.80 -21.00 15.79
N GLU A 293 -21.77 -21.73 16.23
CA GLU A 293 -20.37 -21.36 16.02
C GLU A 293 -19.96 -21.44 14.55
N LEU A 294 -20.40 -22.47 13.82
CA LEU A 294 -20.21 -22.53 12.37
C LEU A 294 -20.90 -21.36 11.67
N GLY A 295 -22.13 -21.03 12.05
CA GLY A 295 -22.83 -19.85 11.53
C GLY A 295 -22.12 -18.54 11.84
N ARG A 296 -21.54 -18.38 13.05
CA ARG A 296 -20.67 -17.24 13.40
C ARG A 296 -19.43 -17.18 12.50
N ASN A 297 -18.79 -18.32 12.24
CA ASN A 297 -17.61 -18.39 11.38
C ASN A 297 -17.93 -18.05 9.91
N VAL A 298 -19.08 -18.49 9.38
CA VAL A 298 -19.54 -18.11 8.03
C VAL A 298 -19.81 -16.60 7.94
N ARG A 299 -20.42 -15.99 8.96
CA ARG A 299 -20.61 -14.53 9.01
C ARG A 299 -19.28 -13.78 9.05
N ARG A 300 -18.33 -14.23 9.88
CA ARG A 300 -16.96 -13.70 9.92
C ARG A 300 -16.31 -13.77 8.54
N ILE A 301 -16.38 -14.91 7.85
CA ILE A 301 -15.85 -15.04 6.49
C ILE A 301 -16.47 -13.97 5.57
N ARG A 302 -17.80 -13.84 5.57
CA ARG A 302 -18.50 -12.85 4.74
C ARG A 302 -18.03 -11.41 4.98
N GLU A 303 -17.98 -10.99 6.25
CA GLU A 303 -17.55 -9.64 6.62
C GLU A 303 -16.10 -9.37 6.20
N ASN A 304 -15.25 -10.38 6.33
CA ASN A 304 -13.82 -10.25 6.06
C ASN A 304 -13.46 -10.38 4.57
N ILE A 305 -14.38 -10.80 3.69
CA ILE A 305 -14.22 -10.66 2.23
C ILE A 305 -14.15 -9.18 1.86
N VAL A 306 -15.12 -8.39 2.35
CA VAL A 306 -15.22 -6.95 2.02
C VAL A 306 -14.07 -6.18 2.63
N ALA A 307 -13.75 -6.45 3.90
CA ALA A 307 -12.69 -5.77 4.63
C ALA A 307 -11.27 -6.07 4.12
N ARG A 308 -11.09 -7.16 3.35
CA ARG A 308 -9.79 -7.58 2.79
C ARG A 308 -9.74 -7.54 1.27
N ALA A 309 -10.68 -6.88 0.61
CA ALA A 309 -10.62 -6.71 -0.83
C ALA A 309 -9.32 -5.96 -1.25
N PRO A 310 -8.72 -6.29 -2.41
CA PRO A 310 -9.16 -7.35 -3.35
C PRO A 310 -8.88 -8.78 -2.88
N HIS A 311 -7.90 -8.94 -2.00
CA HIS A 311 -7.29 -10.24 -1.69
C HIS A 311 -8.18 -11.21 -0.89
N GLY A 312 -9.32 -10.74 -0.38
CA GLY A 312 -10.19 -11.55 0.47
C GLY A 312 -10.99 -12.63 -0.25
N MET A 313 -11.20 -12.48 -1.57
CA MET A 313 -12.15 -13.33 -2.32
C MET A 313 -11.68 -14.78 -2.45
N GLU A 314 -10.46 -15.00 -2.93
CA GLU A 314 -9.93 -16.34 -3.21
C GLU A 314 -9.86 -17.20 -1.93
N GLY A 315 -9.29 -16.65 -0.86
CA GLY A 315 -9.18 -17.33 0.43
C GLY A 315 -10.55 -17.65 1.03
N ALA A 316 -11.51 -16.73 0.93
CA ALA A 316 -12.87 -16.96 1.40
C ALA A 316 -13.59 -18.06 0.61
N ALA A 317 -13.49 -18.03 -0.73
CA ALA A 317 -14.09 -19.05 -1.59
C ALA A 317 -13.54 -20.44 -1.25
N LYS A 318 -12.22 -20.57 -1.11
CA LYS A 318 -11.56 -21.81 -0.69
C LYS A 318 -12.05 -22.28 0.69
N ALA A 319 -12.10 -21.40 1.68
CA ALA A 319 -12.56 -21.74 3.03
C ALA A 319 -14.03 -22.21 3.03
N LEU A 320 -14.91 -21.54 2.28
CA LEU A 320 -16.33 -21.88 2.18
C LEU A 320 -16.58 -23.18 1.43
N VAL A 321 -15.86 -23.42 0.31
CA VAL A 321 -15.96 -24.67 -0.45
C VAL A 321 -15.51 -25.84 0.42
N THR A 322 -14.36 -25.74 1.07
CA THR A 322 -13.89 -26.82 1.97
C THR A 322 -14.86 -27.03 3.13
N LEU A 323 -15.41 -25.97 3.71
CA LEU A 323 -16.42 -26.10 4.76
C LEU A 323 -17.68 -26.83 4.25
N LEU A 324 -18.15 -26.51 3.05
CA LEU A 324 -19.30 -27.18 2.45
C LEU A 324 -19.02 -28.66 2.18
N GLU A 325 -17.85 -28.98 1.61
CA GLU A 325 -17.41 -30.37 1.39
C GLU A 325 -17.36 -31.14 2.72
N ASP A 326 -16.74 -30.56 3.74
CA ASP A 326 -16.66 -31.14 5.07
C ASP A 326 -18.06 -31.40 5.64
N ILE A 327 -18.98 -30.44 5.56
CA ILE A 327 -20.34 -30.60 6.08
C ILE A 327 -21.16 -31.61 5.24
N CYS A 328 -21.03 -31.61 3.91
CA CYS A 328 -21.76 -32.53 3.03
C CYS A 328 -21.34 -33.98 3.21
N ASN A 329 -20.07 -34.23 3.56
CA ASN A 329 -19.58 -35.56 3.91
C ASN A 329 -20.13 -36.08 5.25
N ARG A 330 -20.81 -35.24 6.04
CA ARG A 330 -21.44 -35.60 7.31
C ARG A 330 -22.95 -35.77 7.11
N SER A 331 -23.44 -36.99 7.34
CA SER A 331 -24.88 -37.31 7.33
C SER A 331 -25.54 -36.85 8.64
N ASN A 332 -25.53 -35.55 8.93
CA ASN A 332 -26.15 -34.98 10.12
C ASN A 332 -27.08 -33.82 9.74
N ASP A 333 -28.38 -34.04 9.93
CA ASP A 333 -29.45 -33.09 9.61
C ASP A 333 -29.31 -31.75 10.37
N ALA A 334 -28.68 -31.76 11.54
CA ALA A 334 -28.44 -30.54 12.32
C ALA A 334 -27.58 -29.51 11.55
N LEU A 335 -26.71 -29.98 10.64
CA LEU A 335 -25.81 -29.12 9.87
C LEU A 335 -26.45 -28.55 8.59
N ASP A 336 -27.67 -28.95 8.23
CA ASP A 336 -28.31 -28.53 6.98
C ASP A 336 -28.56 -27.02 6.90
N SER A 337 -28.83 -26.38 8.05
CA SER A 337 -28.96 -24.93 8.13
C SER A 337 -27.67 -24.20 7.73
N VAL A 338 -26.51 -24.72 8.13
CA VAL A 338 -25.18 -24.20 7.77
C VAL A 338 -24.89 -24.46 6.29
N LYS A 339 -25.24 -25.65 5.77
CA LYS A 339 -25.10 -25.96 4.32
C LYS A 339 -25.83 -24.93 3.47
N LEU A 340 -27.05 -24.56 3.85
CA LEU A 340 -27.86 -23.59 3.12
C LEU A 340 -27.23 -22.19 3.15
N GLN A 341 -26.70 -21.77 4.30
CA GLN A 341 -26.02 -20.48 4.46
C GLN A 341 -24.75 -20.40 3.61
N VAL A 342 -23.89 -21.42 3.67
CA VAL A 342 -22.66 -21.49 2.87
C VAL A 342 -22.98 -21.50 1.37
N SER A 343 -23.98 -22.28 0.95
CA SER A 343 -24.41 -22.35 -0.45
C SER A 343 -25.00 -21.04 -0.97
N ALA A 344 -25.73 -20.30 -0.11
CA ALA A 344 -26.19 -18.96 -0.45
C ALA A 344 -25.02 -18.01 -0.62
N LEU A 345 -24.10 -17.98 0.34
CA LEU A 345 -22.93 -17.10 0.30
C LEU A 345 -22.05 -17.35 -0.93
N LEU A 346 -21.79 -18.63 -1.27
CA LEU A 346 -21.03 -18.99 -2.48
C LEU A 346 -21.70 -18.53 -3.78
N ARG A 347 -23.03 -18.51 -3.85
CA ARG A 347 -23.76 -17.99 -5.02
C ARG A 347 -23.70 -16.46 -5.13
N ASP A 348 -23.60 -15.78 -3.99
CA ASP A 348 -23.53 -14.32 -3.92
C ASP A 348 -22.11 -13.78 -4.13
N LEU A 349 -21.08 -14.65 -4.15
CA LEU A 349 -19.73 -14.25 -4.50
C LEU A 349 -19.67 -13.79 -5.98
N PRO A 350 -18.99 -12.67 -6.27
CA PRO A 350 -18.70 -12.29 -7.65
C PRO A 350 -18.02 -13.46 -8.37
N ARG A 351 -18.41 -13.73 -9.61
CA ARG A 351 -17.71 -14.72 -10.42
C ARG A 351 -16.31 -14.19 -10.71
N ILE A 352 -15.29 -14.96 -10.30
CA ILE A 352 -13.87 -14.72 -10.60
C ILE A 352 -13.65 -14.80 -12.10
#